data_AF-A0A1Z5L035-F1
#
_entry.id   AF-A0A1Z5L035-F1
#
_cell.length_a   1.000
_cell.length_b   1.000
_cell.length_c   1.000
_cell.angle_alpha   90.00
_cell.angle_beta   90.00
_cell.angle_gamma   90.00
#
_symmetry.space_group_name_H-M   'P 1'
#
loop_
_entity.id
_entity.type
_entity.pdbx_description
1 polymer ?
#
loop_
_entity_poly.entity_id
_entity_poly.type
_entity_poly.pdbx_seq_one_letter_code
_entity_poly.pdbx_strand_id
1 'polypeptide(L)'
;MLQQLIKYMPEADQLKKLSELKAEISDLAEAEQFAITLGSIKKLHSRLESISFKLRFSELVQDIKPCIVAATEACHEVKRSKHFAKLLELILLLGNYMNTGSRNAQSIGFDISFSRKLHEHWFQKCTVDWLRHQLFA
;
A
#
# COMPACT_ATOMS: atom_id res chain seq x y z
N MET A 1 2.26 -27.81 2.94
CA MET A 1 2.71 -28.73 4.01
C MET A 1 2.75 -28.08 5.40
N LEU A 2 3.61 -27.07 5.69
CA LEU A 2 3.71 -26.48 7.03
C LEU A 2 2.39 -25.86 7.55
N GLN A 3 1.65 -25.16 6.69
CA GLN A 3 0.34 -24.58 7.02
C GLN A 3 -0.73 -25.64 7.32
N GLN A 4 -0.65 -26.79 6.66
CA GLN A 4 -1.54 -27.92 6.94
C GLN A 4 -1.19 -28.53 8.30
N LEU A 5 0.11 -28.65 8.62
CA LEU A 5 0.56 -29.14 9.92
C LEU A 5 0.08 -28.24 11.07
N ILE A 6 0.11 -26.92 10.89
CA ILE A 6 -0.43 -25.97 11.88
C ILE A 6 -1.96 -26.11 11.99
N LYS A 7 -2.66 -26.24 10.86
CA LYS A 7 -4.13 -26.33 10.82
C LYS A 7 -4.70 -27.60 11.44
N TYR A 8 -4.03 -28.73 11.25
CA TYR A 8 -4.49 -30.05 11.71
C TYR A 8 -3.79 -30.49 13.01
N MET A 9 -3.05 -29.59 13.66
CA MET A 9 -2.42 -29.89 14.94
C MET A 9 -3.48 -30.08 16.02
N PRO A 10 -3.43 -31.16 16.82
CA PRO A 10 -4.28 -31.30 17.99
C PRO A 10 -4.02 -30.16 18.98
N GLU A 11 -5.08 -29.71 19.65
CA GLU A 11 -4.98 -28.67 20.68
C GLU A 11 -4.08 -29.11 21.85
N ALA A 12 -3.51 -28.13 22.56
CA ALA A 12 -2.59 -28.38 23.67
C ALA A 12 -3.18 -29.32 24.75
N ASP A 13 -4.48 -29.23 25.00
CA ASP A 13 -5.19 -30.10 25.93
C ASP A 13 -5.31 -31.54 25.44
N GLN A 14 -5.47 -31.76 24.13
CA GLN A 14 -5.50 -33.09 23.54
C GLN A 14 -4.11 -33.73 23.55
N LEU A 15 -3.07 -32.95 23.23
CA LEU A 15 -1.68 -33.39 23.32
C LEU A 15 -1.29 -33.78 24.75
N LYS A 16 -1.83 -33.07 25.76
CA LYS A 16 -1.60 -33.39 27.17
C LYS A 16 -2.22 -34.73 27.56
N LYS A 17 -3.48 -34.98 27.20
CA LYS A 17 -4.16 -36.28 27.43
C LYS A 17 -3.43 -37.43 26.74
N LEU A 18 -3.02 -37.23 25.48
CA LEU A 18 -2.25 -38.23 24.73
C LEU A 18 -0.87 -38.48 25.37
N SER A 19 -0.27 -37.48 26.01
CA SER A 19 1.01 -37.65 26.70
C SER A 19 0.94 -38.49 27.98
N GLU A 20 -0.25 -38.63 28.57
CA GLU A 20 -0.51 -39.49 29.74
C GLU A 20 -0.61 -40.97 29.34
N LEU A 21 -0.98 -41.26 28.08
CA LEU A 21 -1.08 -42.60 27.49
C LEU A 21 0.26 -43.17 27.00
N LYS A 22 1.38 -42.51 27.33
CA LYS A 22 2.73 -42.87 26.86
C LYS A 22 3.21 -44.28 27.28
N ALA A 23 2.52 -44.96 28.19
CA ALA A 23 2.87 -46.33 28.58
C ALA A 23 2.48 -47.39 27.53
N GLU A 24 1.56 -47.08 26.62
CA GLU A 24 0.97 -48.03 25.65
C GLU A 24 1.12 -47.55 24.19
N ILE A 25 2.22 -46.86 23.86
CA ILE A 25 2.39 -46.21 22.54
C ILE A 25 2.31 -47.21 21.38
N SER A 26 2.74 -48.45 21.58
CA SER A 26 2.71 -49.50 20.54
C SER A 26 1.30 -49.90 20.11
N ASP A 27 0.31 -49.65 20.96
CA ASP A 27 -1.07 -50.13 20.78
C ASP A 27 -1.99 -49.01 20.24
N LEU A 28 -1.48 -47.78 20.16
CA LEU A 28 -2.17 -46.60 19.62
C LEU A 28 -2.13 -46.56 18.09
N ALA A 29 -3.11 -45.88 17.50
CA ALA A 29 -3.13 -45.65 16.06
C ALA A 29 -1.95 -44.77 15.60
N GLU A 30 -1.49 -44.94 14.35
CA GLU A 30 -0.33 -44.21 13.80
C GLU A 30 -0.48 -42.68 13.92
N ALA A 31 -1.71 -42.16 13.75
CA ALA A 31 -2.02 -40.74 13.93
C ALA A 31 -1.80 -40.24 15.38
N GLU A 32 -2.10 -41.09 16.37
CA GLU A 32 -1.92 -40.77 17.79
C GLU A 32 -0.44 -40.84 18.19
N GLN A 33 0.28 -41.84 17.67
CA GLN A 33 1.73 -41.93 17.83
C GLN A 33 2.45 -40.70 17.25
N PHE A 34 2.00 -40.22 16.08
CA PHE A 34 2.49 -38.99 15.47
C PHE A 34 2.19 -37.75 16.33
N ALA A 35 0.97 -37.63 16.86
CA ALA A 35 0.58 -36.53 17.75
C ALA A 35 1.39 -36.51 19.06
N ILE A 36 1.64 -37.66 19.67
CA ILE A 36 2.48 -37.78 20.89
C ILE A 36 3.92 -37.34 20.60
N THR A 37 4.46 -37.76 19.45
CA THR A 37 5.81 -37.37 19.03
C THR A 37 5.92 -35.86 18.82
N LEU A 38 4.93 -35.24 18.15
CA LEU A 38 4.85 -33.79 18.02
C LEU A 38 4.70 -33.09 19.37
N GLY A 39 3.83 -33.59 20.25
CA GLY A 39 3.59 -33.03 21.59
C GLY A 39 4.82 -33.06 22.51
N SER A 40 5.80 -33.92 22.23
CA SER A 40 7.09 -33.91 22.94
C SER A 40 7.93 -32.65 22.68
N ILE A 41 7.67 -31.94 21.57
CA ILE A 41 8.42 -30.77 21.16
C ILE A 41 7.93 -29.55 21.94
N LYS A 42 8.81 -29.00 22.78
CA LYS A 42 8.53 -27.79 23.57
C LYS A 42 8.22 -26.60 22.66
N LYS A 43 7.09 -25.93 22.93
CA LYS A 43 6.62 -24.73 22.22
C LYS A 43 6.46 -24.95 20.71
N LEU A 44 5.97 -26.12 20.30
CA LEU A 44 5.83 -26.50 18.90
C LEU A 44 5.06 -25.46 18.07
N HIS A 45 3.88 -25.01 18.53
CA HIS A 45 3.09 -24.00 17.82
C HIS A 45 3.90 -22.73 17.53
N SER A 46 4.54 -22.14 18.55
CA SER A 46 5.36 -20.93 18.37
C SER A 46 6.53 -21.15 17.41
N ARG A 47 7.15 -22.33 17.43
CA ARG A 47 8.23 -22.70 16.50
C ARG A 47 7.71 -22.80 15.06
N LEU A 48 6.55 -23.43 14.85
CA LEU A 48 5.95 -23.58 13.53
C LEU A 48 5.52 -22.24 12.94
N GLU A 49 4.92 -21.37 13.75
CA GLU A 49 4.61 -19.99 13.34
C GLU A 49 5.87 -19.21 12.97
N SER A 50 6.94 -19.33 13.76
CA SER A 50 8.22 -18.68 13.46
C SER A 50 8.84 -19.19 12.16
N ILE A 51 8.79 -20.51 11.91
CA ILE A 51 9.27 -21.11 10.66
C ILE A 51 8.40 -20.65 9.48
N SER A 52 7.09 -20.63 9.66
CA SER A 52 6.13 -20.16 8.66
C SER A 52 6.41 -18.71 8.26
N PHE A 53 6.59 -17.84 9.26
CA PHE A 53 6.99 -16.46 9.05
C PHE A 53 8.32 -16.35 8.32
N LYS A 54 9.35 -17.09 8.77
CA LYS A 54 10.68 -17.09 8.14
C LYS A 54 10.62 -17.44 6.65
N LEU A 55 9.81 -18.43 6.28
CA LEU A 55 9.65 -18.86 4.88
C LEU A 55 8.96 -17.79 4.03
N ARG A 56 7.97 -17.08 4.59
CA ARG A 56 7.20 -16.04 3.90
C ARG A 56 7.85 -14.66 3.94
N PHE A 57 8.81 -14.43 4.82
CA PHE A 57 9.37 -13.11 5.08
C PHE A 57 10.00 -12.48 3.83
N SER A 58 10.75 -13.28 3.05
CA SER A 58 11.40 -12.77 1.83
C SER A 58 10.37 -12.30 0.80
N GLU A 59 9.32 -13.10 0.58
CA GLU A 59 8.23 -12.79 -0.33
C GLU A 59 7.49 -11.52 0.12
N LEU A 60 7.11 -11.44 1.40
CA LEU A 60 6.46 -10.26 1.97
C LEU A 60 7.28 -8.98 1.77
N VAL A 61 8.60 -9.05 1.97
CA VAL A 61 9.48 -7.90 1.75
C VAL A 61 9.58 -7.56 0.27
N GLN A 62 9.68 -8.56 -0.60
CA GLN A 62 9.74 -8.38 -2.06
C GLN A 62 8.46 -7.76 -2.62
N ASP A 63 7.31 -8.04 -2.01
CA ASP A 63 6.02 -7.49 -2.43
C ASP A 63 5.83 -6.04 -1.97
N ILE A 64 6.24 -5.71 -0.73
CA ILE A 64 5.99 -4.38 -0.14
C ILE A 64 7.03 -3.35 -0.60
N LYS A 65 8.30 -3.75 -0.69
CA LYS A 65 9.41 -2.85 -1.02
C LYS A 65 9.22 -2.04 -2.32
N PRO A 66 8.81 -2.63 -3.46
CA PRO A 66 8.68 -1.87 -4.70
C PRO A 66 7.63 -0.76 -4.61
N CYS A 67 6.53 -0.98 -3.90
CA CYS A 67 5.50 0.05 -3.70
C CYS A 67 6.05 1.26 -2.94
N ILE A 68 6.83 1.03 -1.88
CA ILE A 68 7.45 2.10 -1.09
C ILE A 68 8.48 2.86 -1.94
N VAL A 69 9.33 2.14 -2.67
CA VAL A 69 10.34 2.75 -3.55
C VAL A 69 9.67 3.58 -4.65
N ALA A 70 8.67 3.03 -5.33
CA ALA A 70 7.96 3.74 -6.40
C ALA A 70 7.28 5.01 -5.89
N ALA A 71 6.60 4.95 -4.73
CA ALA A 71 5.96 6.13 -4.15
C ALA A 71 6.98 7.19 -3.72
N THR A 72 8.12 6.76 -3.14
CA THR A 72 9.19 7.67 -2.71
C THR A 72 9.83 8.37 -3.89
N GLU A 73 10.19 7.61 -4.93
CA GLU A 73 10.82 8.15 -6.14
C GLU A 73 9.85 9.06 -6.91
N ALA A 74 8.57 8.70 -7.03
CA ALA A 74 7.58 9.58 -7.65
C ALA A 74 7.48 10.94 -6.94
N CYS A 75 7.44 10.94 -5.60
CA CYS A 75 7.45 12.17 -4.81
C CYS A 75 8.74 12.99 -5.03
N HIS A 76 9.89 12.32 -5.09
CA HIS A 76 11.18 12.98 -5.34
C HIS A 76 11.28 13.57 -6.74
N GLU A 77 10.85 12.84 -7.77
CA GLU A 77 10.85 13.29 -9.16
C GLU A 77 9.96 14.52 -9.34
N VAL A 78 8.73 14.49 -8.82
CA VAL A 78 7.81 15.64 -8.87
C VAL A 78 8.42 16.85 -8.16
N LYS A 79 9.01 16.66 -6.97
CA LYS A 79 9.61 17.75 -6.20
C LYS A 79 10.87 18.34 -6.84
N ARG A 80 11.68 17.51 -7.52
CA ARG A 80 12.95 17.93 -8.15
C ARG A 80 12.78 18.43 -9.58
N SER A 81 11.67 18.13 -10.24
CA SER A 81 11.44 18.49 -11.63
C SER A 81 11.30 20.00 -11.81
N LYS A 82 12.38 20.65 -12.28
CA LYS A 82 12.38 22.06 -12.67
C LYS A 82 11.38 22.36 -13.79
N HIS A 83 11.17 21.41 -14.70
CA HIS A 83 10.20 21.55 -15.78
C HIS A 83 8.77 21.58 -15.25
N PHE A 84 8.46 20.71 -14.29
CA PHE A 84 7.15 20.69 -13.64
C PHE A 84 6.90 21.99 -12.86
N ALA A 85 7.89 22.49 -12.12
CA ALA A 85 7.80 23.77 -11.43
C ALA A 85 7.52 24.93 -12.40
N LYS A 86 8.27 25.04 -13.50
CA LYS A 86 8.04 26.05 -14.55
C LYS A 86 6.64 25.95 -15.18
N LEU A 87 6.13 24.73 -15.37
CA LEU A 87 4.78 24.52 -15.87
C LEU A 87 3.74 25.06 -14.89
N LEU A 88 3.90 24.80 -13.59
CA LEU A 88 3.00 25.33 -12.55
C LEU A 88 3.06 26.86 -12.49
N GLU A 89 4.25 27.46 -12.64
CA GLU A 89 4.42 28.92 -12.73
C GLU A 89 3.67 29.50 -13.94
N LEU A 90 3.77 28.86 -15.11
CA LEU A 90 3.06 29.30 -16.31
C LEU A 90 1.54 29.20 -16.14
N ILE A 91 1.06 28.12 -15.53
CA ILE A 91 -0.36 27.94 -15.22
C ILE A 91 -0.83 29.03 -14.25
N LEU A 92 -0.05 29.33 -13.20
CA LEU A 92 -0.37 30.39 -12.25
C LEU A 92 -0.43 31.76 -12.93
N LEU A 93 0.54 32.08 -13.79
CA LEU A 93 0.60 33.32 -14.55
C LEU A 93 -0.64 33.49 -15.43
N LEU A 94 -0.97 32.47 -16.22
CA LEU A 94 -2.13 32.51 -17.10
C LEU A 94 -3.44 32.61 -16.29
N GLY A 95 -3.51 31.94 -15.14
CA GLY A 95 -4.70 31.99 -14.28
C GLY A 95 -4.91 33.33 -13.64
N ASN A 96 -3.83 33.97 -13.22
CA ASN A 96 -3.88 35.34 -12.71
C ASN A 96 -4.32 36.32 -13.80
N TYR A 97 -3.84 36.14 -15.03
CA TYR A 97 -4.28 36.95 -16.17
C TYR A 97 -5.78 36.78 -16.46
N MET A 98 -6.26 35.54 -16.60
CA MET A 98 -7.67 35.26 -16.90
C MET A 98 -8.62 35.60 -15.74
N ASN A 99 -8.12 35.62 -14.50
CA ASN A 99 -8.93 35.94 -13.32
C ASN A 99 -8.83 37.41 -12.90
N THR A 100 -8.24 38.28 -13.73
CA THR A 100 -8.19 39.73 -13.49
C THR A 100 -9.60 40.27 -13.21
N GLY A 101 -9.76 41.02 -12.11
CA GLY A 101 -11.05 41.57 -11.67
C GLY A 101 -11.94 40.63 -10.87
N SER A 102 -11.51 39.38 -10.62
CA SER A 102 -12.20 38.45 -9.72
C SER A 102 -11.52 38.35 -8.35
N ARG A 103 -12.19 37.71 -7.38
CA ARG A 103 -11.63 37.43 -6.04
C ARG A 103 -10.32 36.63 -6.07
N ASN A 104 -10.06 35.89 -7.15
CA ASN A 104 -8.86 35.06 -7.32
C ASN A 104 -7.79 35.74 -8.19
N ALA A 105 -7.96 37.01 -8.56
CA ALA A 105 -6.90 37.79 -9.22
C ALA A 105 -5.66 37.85 -8.32
N GLN A 106 -4.46 37.74 -8.90
CA GLN A 106 -3.17 37.82 -8.18
C GLN A 106 -2.96 36.72 -7.13
N SER A 107 -3.42 35.50 -7.39
CA SER A 107 -3.12 34.35 -6.54
C SER A 107 -1.62 34.06 -6.51
N ILE A 108 -1.09 33.66 -5.34
CA ILE A 108 0.33 33.31 -5.16
C ILE A 108 0.57 31.80 -5.40
N GLY A 109 -0.50 31.01 -5.43
CA GLY A 109 -0.46 29.58 -5.71
C GLY A 109 -1.86 29.01 -5.90
N PHE A 110 -1.93 27.74 -6.26
CA PHE A 110 -3.17 27.00 -6.41
C PHE A 110 -2.99 25.54 -5.97
N ASP A 111 -4.09 24.89 -5.60
CA ASP A 111 -4.08 23.47 -5.28
C ASP A 111 -3.83 22.64 -6.55
N ILE A 112 -2.85 21.73 -6.56
CA ILE A 112 -2.50 20.92 -7.73
C ILE A 112 -3.70 20.07 -8.21
N SER A 113 -4.62 19.69 -7.33
CA SER A 113 -5.86 19.00 -7.71
C SER A 113 -6.78 19.84 -8.62
N PHE A 114 -6.63 21.17 -8.60
CA PHE A 114 -7.32 22.10 -9.49
C PHE A 114 -6.89 21.92 -10.96
N SER A 115 -5.71 21.34 -11.22
CA SER A 115 -5.21 21.11 -12.58
C SER A 115 -6.17 20.29 -13.45
N ARG A 116 -6.93 19.34 -12.88
CA ARG A 116 -7.95 18.57 -13.61
C ARG A 116 -9.12 19.44 -14.08
N LYS A 117 -9.43 20.53 -13.38
CA LYS A 117 -10.52 21.46 -13.73
C LYS A 117 -10.11 22.51 -14.77
N LEU A 118 -8.80 22.65 -15.05
CA LEU A 118 -8.26 23.61 -16.02
C LEU A 118 -8.83 23.36 -17.42
N HIS A 119 -8.87 22.09 -17.86
CA HIS A 119 -9.34 21.73 -19.20
C HIS A 119 -10.78 22.21 -19.49
N GLU A 120 -11.68 22.09 -18.51
CA GLU A 120 -13.09 22.45 -18.71
C GLU A 120 -13.35 23.95 -18.63
N HIS A 121 -12.76 24.64 -17.66
CA HIS A 121 -13.12 26.04 -17.37
C HIS A 121 -12.33 27.04 -18.23
N TRP A 122 -11.11 26.70 -18.63
CA TRP A 122 -10.22 27.65 -19.30
C TRP A 122 -10.48 27.72 -20.79
N PHE A 123 -10.96 26.63 -21.40
CA PHE A 123 -11.36 26.64 -22.80
C PHE A 123 -12.54 27.58 -23.04
N GLN A 124 -13.55 27.55 -22.17
CA GLN A 124 -14.69 28.47 -22.24
C GLN A 124 -14.28 29.92 -21.95
N LYS A 125 -13.48 30.15 -20.90
CA LYS A 125 -13.10 31.50 -20.48
C LYS A 125 -12.13 32.18 -21.45
N CYS A 126 -11.15 31.45 -21.99
CA CYS A 126 -10.29 31.95 -23.08
C CYS A 126 -11.11 32.39 -24.29
N THR A 127 -12.14 31.64 -24.69
CA THR A 127 -12.99 31.99 -25.83
C THR A 127 -13.74 33.31 -25.59
N VAL A 128 -14.27 33.51 -24.38
CA VAL A 128 -15.00 34.74 -24.01
C VAL A 128 -14.07 35.95 -23.91
N ASP A 129 -12.88 35.79 -23.34
CA ASP A 129 -11.90 36.88 -23.21
C ASP A 129 -11.33 37.27 -24.59
N TRP A 130 -11.10 36.30 -25.49
CA TRP A 130 -10.70 36.56 -26.88
C TRP A 130 -11.76 37.33 -27.67
N LEU A 131 -13.05 36.95 -27.54
CA LEU A 131 -14.16 37.65 -28.17
C LEU A 131 -14.32 39.08 -27.66
N ARG A 132 -14.14 39.31 -26.34
CA ARG A 132 -14.13 40.67 -25.78
C ARG A 132 -12.99 41.52 -26.36
N HIS A 133 -11.81 40.94 -26.53
CA HIS A 133 -10.67 41.68 -27.06
C HIS A 133 -10.79 42.01 -28.55
N GLN A 134 -11.54 41.22 -29.34
CA GLN A 134 -11.86 41.52 -30.75
C GLN A 134 -13.05 42.47 -30.95
N LEU A 135 -14.02 42.50 -30.01
CA LEU A 135 -15.21 43.36 -30.11
C LEU A 135 -14.97 44.78 -29.57
N PHE A 136 -13.91 45.00 -28.78
CA PHE A 136 -13.59 46.27 -28.13
C PHE A 136 -12.19 46.82 -28.47
N ALA A 137 -11.56 46.31 -29.54
CA ALA A 137 -10.36 46.86 -30.17
C ALA A 137 -10.69 47.30 -31.60
#